data_AF-A0ABD5NYX8-F1
#
_entry.id   AF-A0ABD5NYX8-F1
#
_cell.length_a   1.000
_cell.length_b   1.000
_cell.length_c   1.000
_cell.angle_alpha   90.00
_cell.angle_beta   90.00
_cell.angle_gamma   90.00
#
_symmetry.space_group_name_H-M   'P 1'
#
loop_
_entity.id
_entity.type
_entity.pdbx_description
1 polymer ?
#
loop_
_entity_poly.entity_id
_entity_poly.type
_entity_poly.pdbx_seq_one_letter_code
_entity_poly.pdbx_strand_id
1 'polypeptide(L)'
;MDGSTIRRYLRALVAAIDDRQTDERTGIVDRTPLDRRLWLAVVVATAADLGTTVGGLELGLEESNPAGVLVLESAGVLGLLGVKAMAVGFGLVITAAVLRAPDRIAPDSVVLVVPAALASVWLLAATWNAYLLAIVLVGA
;
A
#
# COMPACT_ATOMS: atom_id res chain seq x y z
N MET A 1 -54.96 -3.15 4.05
CA MET A 1 -53.58 -3.45 3.58
C MET A 1 -53.12 -4.73 4.23
N ASP A 2 -52.80 -5.74 3.42
CA ASP A 2 -52.37 -7.05 3.89
C ASP A 2 -50.93 -6.99 4.45
N GLY A 3 -50.72 -7.49 5.67
CA GLY A 3 -49.43 -7.47 6.36
C GLY A 3 -48.32 -8.25 5.63
N SER A 4 -48.69 -9.11 4.69
CA SER A 4 -47.79 -9.83 3.79
C SER A 4 -47.01 -8.88 2.85
N THR A 5 -47.68 -7.83 2.36
CA THR A 5 -47.13 -6.88 1.38
C THR A 5 -46.12 -5.95 2.03
N ILE A 6 -46.45 -5.44 3.23
CA ILE A 6 -45.56 -4.61 4.04
C ILE A 6 -44.27 -5.38 4.37
N ARG A 7 -44.38 -6.65 4.76
CA ARG A 7 -43.23 -7.50 5.12
C ARG A 7 -42.33 -7.82 3.91
N ARG A 8 -42.88 -7.86 2.71
CA ARG A 8 -42.10 -8.02 1.46
C ARG A 8 -41.36 -6.73 1.12
N TYR A 9 -42.04 -5.59 1.26
CA TYR A 9 -41.45 -4.27 1.01
C TYR A 9 -40.29 -3.98 1.96
N LEU A 10 -40.48 -4.22 3.26
CA LEU A 10 -39.42 -4.04 4.26
C LEU A 10 -38.20 -4.93 3.99
N ARG A 11 -38.40 -6.19 3.60
CA ARG A 11 -37.29 -7.09 3.24
C ARG A 11 -36.54 -6.61 1.99
N ALA A 12 -37.25 -6.16 0.97
CA ALA A 12 -36.63 -5.62 -0.24
C ALA A 12 -35.85 -4.32 0.06
N LEU A 13 -36.40 -3.47 0.93
CA LEU A 13 -35.75 -2.24 1.37
C LEU A 13 -34.47 -2.53 2.17
N VAL A 14 -34.53 -3.47 3.12
CA VAL A 14 -33.36 -3.88 3.92
C VAL A 14 -32.28 -4.49 3.02
N ALA A 15 -32.65 -5.38 2.10
CA ALA A 15 -31.69 -5.97 1.16
C ALA A 15 -31.04 -4.91 0.26
N ALA A 16 -31.79 -3.93 -0.23
CA ALA A 16 -31.24 -2.84 -1.06
C ALA A 16 -30.35 -1.87 -0.28
N ILE A 17 -30.62 -1.66 1.01
CA ILE A 17 -29.77 -0.87 1.90
C ILE A 17 -28.46 -1.62 2.18
N ASP A 18 -28.54 -2.92 2.44
CA ASP A 18 -27.38 -3.79 2.68
C ASP A 18 -26.46 -3.85 1.44
N ASP A 19 -27.05 -4.00 0.24
CA ASP A 19 -26.32 -4.05 -1.03
C ASP A 19 -25.58 -2.72 -1.34
N ARG A 20 -26.23 -1.57 -1.11
CA ARG A 20 -25.57 -0.24 -1.23
C ARG A 20 -24.46 -0.01 -0.21
N GLN A 21 -24.67 -0.42 1.04
CA GLN A 21 -23.66 -0.33 2.10
C GLN A 21 -22.43 -1.19 1.77
N THR A 22 -22.65 -2.31 1.10
CA THR A 22 -21.59 -3.20 0.64
C THR A 22 -20.75 -2.53 -0.46
N ASP A 23 -21.41 -1.84 -1.40
CA ASP A 23 -20.78 -1.15 -2.53
C ASP A 23 -19.88 0.02 -2.07
N GLU A 24 -20.35 0.88 -1.15
CA GLU A 24 -19.58 2.00 -0.60
C GLU A 24 -18.35 1.57 0.23
N ARG A 25 -18.38 0.37 0.81
CA ARG A 25 -17.26 -0.17 1.60
C ARG A 25 -16.26 -0.97 0.78
N THR A 26 -16.41 -1.14 -0.54
CA THR A 26 -15.51 -2.01 -1.31
C THR A 26 -14.13 -1.44 -1.62
N GLY A 27 -13.93 -0.12 -1.53
CA GLY A 27 -12.68 0.53 -1.90
C GLY A 27 -11.51 0.19 -0.97
N ILE A 28 -10.49 -0.52 -1.46
CA ILE A 28 -9.27 -0.84 -0.68
C ILE A 28 -8.48 0.42 -0.29
N VAL A 29 -8.48 1.41 -1.19
CA VAL A 29 -7.66 2.62 -1.07
C VAL A 29 -8.42 3.80 -0.47
N ASP A 30 -9.74 3.89 -0.71
CA ASP A 30 -10.56 5.08 -0.38
C ASP A 30 -11.75 4.78 0.56
N ARG A 31 -11.70 3.65 1.29
CA ARG A 31 -12.72 3.28 2.28
C ARG A 31 -12.92 4.34 3.36
N THR A 32 -11.81 4.90 3.85
CA THR A 32 -11.78 6.01 4.79
C THR A 32 -10.73 7.03 4.39
N PRO A 33 -10.81 8.29 4.87
CA PRO A 33 -9.76 9.28 4.66
C PRO A 33 -8.39 8.84 5.20
N LEU A 34 -8.36 7.95 6.21
CA LEU A 34 -7.12 7.42 6.76
C LEU A 34 -6.48 6.41 5.80
N ASP A 35 -7.26 5.48 5.24
CA ASP A 35 -6.77 4.49 4.27
C ASP A 35 -6.13 5.19 3.07
N ARG A 36 -6.79 6.23 2.55
CA ARG A 36 -6.28 7.04 1.44
C ARG A 36 -4.94 7.69 1.79
N ARG A 37 -4.82 8.23 3.00
CA ARG A 37 -3.58 8.86 3.47
C ARG A 37 -2.46 7.84 3.60
N LEU A 38 -2.75 6.62 4.07
CA LEU A 38 -1.77 5.55 4.20
C LEU A 38 -1.28 5.07 2.82
N TRP A 39 -2.17 4.87 1.86
CA TRP A 39 -1.77 4.52 0.49
C TRP A 39 -1.03 5.65 -0.22
N LEU A 40 -1.41 6.91 0.03
CA LEU A 40 -0.62 8.05 -0.43
C LEU A 40 0.78 8.03 0.21
N ALA A 41 0.89 7.71 1.50
CA ALA A 41 2.17 7.56 2.17
C ALA A 41 3.01 6.43 1.56
N VAL A 42 2.40 5.31 1.13
CA VAL A 42 3.09 4.25 0.37
C VAL A 42 3.69 4.82 -0.91
N VAL A 43 2.92 5.57 -1.71
CA VAL A 43 3.40 6.17 -2.96
C VAL A 43 4.55 7.14 -2.70
N VAL A 44 4.41 8.03 -1.71
CA VAL A 44 5.42 9.01 -1.35
C VAL A 44 6.69 8.33 -0.84
N ALA A 45 6.58 7.37 0.07
CA ALA A 45 7.71 6.62 0.61
C ALA A 45 8.43 5.83 -0.49
N THR A 46 7.69 5.20 -1.40
CA THR A 46 8.24 4.49 -2.57
C THR A 46 9.05 5.44 -3.45
N ALA A 47 8.48 6.60 -3.78
CA ALA A 47 9.13 7.59 -4.64
C ALA A 47 10.39 8.19 -3.96
N ALA A 48 10.32 8.47 -2.67
CA ALA A 48 11.45 8.95 -1.88
C ALA A 48 12.58 7.90 -1.80
N ASP A 49 12.23 6.64 -1.53
CA ASP A 49 13.19 5.53 -1.48
C ASP A 49 13.87 5.35 -2.85
N LEU A 50 13.09 5.27 -3.93
CA LEU A 50 13.64 5.14 -5.28
C LEU A 50 14.52 6.34 -5.67
N GLY A 51 14.06 7.56 -5.40
CA GLY A 51 14.80 8.77 -5.73
C GLY A 51 16.13 8.87 -4.97
N THR A 52 16.13 8.53 -3.68
CA THR A 52 17.36 8.53 -2.86
C THR A 52 18.30 7.39 -3.24
N THR A 53 17.80 6.20 -3.59
CA THR A 53 18.63 5.11 -4.13
C THR A 53 19.28 5.54 -5.44
N VAL A 54 18.50 6.03 -6.41
CA VAL A 54 19.03 6.45 -7.73
C VAL A 54 20.04 7.59 -7.57
N GLY A 55 19.72 8.61 -6.77
CA GLY A 55 20.65 9.69 -6.51
C GLY A 55 21.94 9.21 -5.82
N GLY A 56 21.85 8.22 -4.93
CA GLY A 56 23.02 7.61 -4.30
C GLY A 56 23.91 6.92 -5.33
N LEU A 57 23.32 6.10 -6.21
CA LEU A 57 24.02 5.41 -7.28
C LEU A 57 24.71 6.39 -8.24
N GLU A 58 24.06 7.49 -8.60
CA GLU A 58 24.64 8.55 -9.45
C GLU A 58 25.86 9.24 -8.81
N LEU A 59 25.91 9.29 -7.48
CA LEU A 59 27.05 9.82 -6.71
C LEU A 59 28.09 8.76 -6.34
N GLY A 60 27.95 7.53 -6.85
CA GLY A 60 28.90 6.44 -6.64
C GLY A 60 28.73 5.66 -5.33
N LEU A 61 27.60 5.83 -4.62
CA LEU A 61 27.21 4.90 -3.55
C LEU A 61 26.79 3.56 -4.16
N GLU A 62 26.97 2.49 -3.41
CA GLU A 62 26.59 1.14 -3.83
C GLU A 62 25.32 0.68 -3.11
N GLU A 63 24.51 -0.12 -3.80
CA GLU A 63 23.35 -0.77 -3.18
C GLU A 63 23.81 -1.79 -2.14
N SER A 64 23.31 -1.66 -0.91
CA SER A 64 23.70 -2.50 0.22
C SER A 64 22.83 -3.75 0.37
N ASN A 65 21.61 -3.72 -0.19
CA ASN A 65 20.68 -4.83 -0.15
C ASN A 65 21.05 -5.87 -1.23
N PRO A 66 21.40 -7.13 -0.86
CA PRO A 66 21.76 -8.15 -1.84
C PRO A 66 20.68 -8.41 -2.91
N ALA A 67 19.41 -8.31 -2.53
CA ALA A 67 18.31 -8.43 -3.47
C ALA A 67 18.22 -7.21 -4.40
N GLY A 68 18.54 -6.02 -3.88
CA GLY A 68 18.63 -4.79 -4.68
C GLY A 68 19.77 -4.86 -5.70
N VAL A 69 20.95 -5.33 -5.29
CA VAL A 69 22.10 -5.56 -6.18
C VAL A 69 21.72 -6.50 -7.33
N LEU A 70 21.15 -7.66 -7.01
CA LEU A 70 20.74 -8.65 -8.02
C LEU A 70 19.76 -8.05 -9.04
N VAL A 71 18.82 -7.24 -8.58
CA VAL A 71 17.80 -6.60 -9.42
C VAL A 71 18.40 -5.49 -10.28
N LEU A 72 19.31 -4.68 -9.72
CA LEU A 72 20.04 -3.65 -10.45
C LEU A 72 20.92 -4.25 -11.55
N GLU A 73 21.64 -5.33 -11.26
CA GLU A 73 22.49 -6.02 -12.23
C GLU A 73 21.71 -6.66 -13.38
N SER A 74 20.49 -7.14 -13.10
CA SER A 74 19.66 -7.86 -14.09
C SER A 74 18.73 -6.95 -14.90
N ALA A 75 18.15 -5.93 -14.27
CA ALA A 75 17.08 -5.11 -14.86
C ALA A 75 17.22 -3.61 -14.56
N GLY A 76 18.31 -3.19 -13.91
CA GLY A 76 18.58 -1.79 -13.56
C GLY A 76 17.50 -1.17 -12.68
N VAL A 77 17.35 0.14 -12.78
CA VAL A 77 16.39 0.93 -11.99
C VAL A 77 14.93 0.50 -12.25
N LEU A 78 14.62 0.06 -13.49
CA LEU A 78 13.28 -0.47 -13.81
C LEU A 78 12.98 -1.76 -13.03
N GLY A 79 13.99 -2.59 -12.80
CA GLY A 79 13.87 -3.76 -11.93
C GLY A 79 13.48 -3.37 -10.50
N LEU A 80 14.14 -2.35 -9.93
CA LEU A 80 13.84 -1.88 -8.57
C LEU A 80 12.40 -1.38 -8.44
N LEU A 81 11.94 -0.62 -9.44
CA LEU A 81 10.55 -0.17 -9.51
C LEU A 81 9.59 -1.37 -9.61
N GLY A 82 9.93 -2.38 -10.42
CA GLY A 82 9.15 -3.61 -10.57
C GLY A 82 8.99 -4.37 -9.24
N VAL A 83 10.06 -4.53 -8.47
CA VAL A 83 10.00 -5.19 -7.15
C VAL A 83 9.10 -4.44 -6.18
N LYS A 84 9.21 -3.11 -6.14
CA LYS A 84 8.34 -2.27 -5.32
C LYS A 84 6.87 -2.38 -5.75
N ALA A 85 6.60 -2.33 -7.06
CA ALA A 85 5.26 -2.51 -7.60
C ALA A 85 4.68 -3.90 -7.26
N MET A 86 5.50 -4.96 -7.30
CA MET A 86 5.08 -6.29 -6.85
C MET A 86 4.75 -6.33 -5.36
N ALA A 87 5.54 -5.68 -4.50
CA ALA A 87 5.26 -5.61 -3.08
C ALA A 87 3.95 -4.86 -2.78
N VAL A 88 3.70 -3.73 -3.45
CA VAL A 88 2.41 -3.02 -3.40
C VAL A 88 1.27 -3.93 -3.86
N GLY A 89 1.43 -4.60 -5.01
CA GLY A 89 0.44 -5.53 -5.55
C GLY A 89 0.11 -6.67 -4.59
N PHE A 90 1.13 -7.25 -3.94
CA PHE A 90 0.93 -8.28 -2.91
C PHE A 90 0.18 -7.75 -1.70
N GLY A 91 0.51 -6.54 -1.23
CA GLY A 91 -0.25 -5.86 -0.17
C GLY A 91 -1.72 -5.67 -0.55
N LEU A 92 -2.00 -5.20 -1.78
CA LEU A 92 -3.36 -5.07 -2.29
C LEU A 92 -4.11 -6.40 -2.33
N VAL A 93 -3.44 -7.48 -2.77
CA VAL A 93 -4.03 -8.83 -2.81
C VAL A 93 -4.34 -9.35 -1.41
N ILE A 94 -3.44 -9.18 -0.44
CA ILE A 94 -3.68 -9.56 0.96
C ILE A 94 -4.89 -8.81 1.50
N THR A 95 -4.92 -7.49 1.33
CA THR A 95 -6.04 -6.67 1.82
C THR A 95 -7.35 -7.08 1.15
N ALA A 96 -7.35 -7.29 -0.17
CA ALA A 96 -8.52 -7.77 -0.90
C ALA A 96 -9.02 -9.13 -0.41
N ALA A 97 -8.10 -10.07 -0.16
CA ALA A 97 -8.43 -11.41 0.31
C ALA A 97 -9.07 -11.38 1.71
N VAL A 98 -8.54 -10.55 2.61
CA VAL A 98 -9.09 -10.38 3.96
C VAL A 98 -10.47 -9.74 3.93
N LEU A 99 -10.66 -8.72 3.09
CA LEU A 99 -11.96 -8.07 2.92
C LEU A 99 -13.05 -9.00 2.38
N ARG A 100 -12.67 -10.07 1.66
CA ARG A 100 -13.59 -11.10 1.16
C ARG A 100 -13.94 -12.18 2.20
N ALA A 101 -13.24 -12.25 3.32
CA ALA A 101 -13.45 -13.25 4.37
C ALA A 101 -13.48 -12.61 5.78
N PRO A 102 -14.41 -11.66 6.04
CA PRO A 102 -14.41 -10.86 7.26
C PRO A 102 -14.60 -11.69 8.55
N ASP A 103 -15.25 -12.85 8.46
CA ASP A 103 -15.53 -13.71 9.62
C ASP A 103 -14.29 -14.44 10.17
N ARG A 104 -13.16 -14.40 9.46
CA ARG A 104 -11.93 -15.12 9.84
C ARG A 104 -10.80 -14.23 10.34
N ILE A 105 -10.77 -12.97 9.93
CA ILE A 105 -9.63 -12.06 10.15
C ILE A 105 -10.19 -10.66 10.40
N ALA A 106 -9.66 -9.95 11.39
CA ALA A 106 -10.02 -8.56 11.69
C ALA A 106 -9.72 -7.64 10.49
N PRO A 107 -10.71 -7.27 9.66
CA PRO A 107 -10.46 -6.64 8.37
C PRO A 107 -9.94 -5.21 8.55
N ASP A 108 -10.49 -4.51 9.54
CA ASP A 108 -10.15 -3.12 9.85
C ASP A 108 -8.66 -2.98 10.20
N SER A 109 -8.09 -3.94 10.93
CA SER A 109 -6.67 -3.93 11.27
C SER A 109 -5.78 -4.16 10.05
N VAL A 110 -6.13 -5.10 9.17
CA VAL A 110 -5.29 -5.43 7.99
C VAL A 110 -5.26 -4.28 6.99
N VAL A 111 -6.41 -3.64 6.75
CA VAL A 111 -6.54 -2.49 5.84
C VAL A 111 -5.63 -1.34 6.27
N LEU A 112 -5.40 -1.18 7.58
CA LEU A 112 -4.49 -0.17 8.14
C LEU A 112 -3.03 -0.63 8.19
N VAL A 113 -2.79 -1.86 8.65
CA VAL A 113 -1.43 -2.38 8.90
C VAL A 113 -0.66 -2.58 7.60
N VAL A 114 -1.29 -3.07 6.53
CA VAL A 114 -0.61 -3.34 5.26
C VAL A 114 0.02 -2.07 4.65
N PRO A 115 -0.74 -1.00 4.37
CA PRO A 115 -0.14 0.21 3.79
C PRO A 115 0.78 0.91 4.79
N ALA A 116 0.49 0.87 6.10
CA ALA A 116 1.40 1.43 7.10
C ALA A 116 2.76 0.72 7.10
N ALA A 117 2.79 -0.62 7.11
CA ALA A 117 4.02 -1.39 7.10
C ALA A 117 4.83 -1.16 5.82
N LEU A 118 4.17 -1.15 4.66
CA LEU A 118 4.83 -0.84 3.38
C LEU A 118 5.46 0.56 3.39
N ALA A 119 4.69 1.57 3.81
CA ALA A 119 5.18 2.94 3.88
C ALA A 119 6.35 3.08 4.86
N SER A 120 6.25 2.45 6.05
CA SER A 120 7.30 2.52 7.07
C SER A 120 8.63 1.94 6.58
N VAL A 121 8.62 0.76 5.95
CA VAL A 121 9.85 0.12 5.47
C VAL A 121 10.57 1.00 4.43
N TRP A 122 9.84 1.54 3.46
CA TRP A 122 10.45 2.41 2.44
C TRP A 122 10.80 3.79 2.95
N LEU A 123 10.06 4.34 3.91
CA LEU A 123 10.43 5.62 4.51
C LEU A 123 11.73 5.49 5.31
N LEU A 124 11.93 4.38 6.03
CA LEU A 124 13.17 4.11 6.75
C LEU A 124 14.35 3.96 5.78
N ALA A 125 14.17 3.21 4.69
CA ALA A 125 15.18 3.08 3.64
C ALA A 125 15.51 4.43 3.00
N ALA A 126 14.50 5.22 2.62
CA ALA A 126 14.68 6.56 2.06
C ALA A 126 15.42 7.50 3.02
N THR A 127 15.09 7.45 4.32
CA THR A 127 15.74 8.27 5.35
C THR A 127 17.21 7.89 5.49
N TRP A 128 17.51 6.59 5.47
CA TRP A 128 18.88 6.09 5.51
C TRP A 128 19.68 6.52 4.28
N ASN A 129 19.12 6.37 3.08
CA ASN A 129 19.76 6.78 1.84
C ASN A 129 19.96 8.29 1.78
N ALA A 130 18.98 9.07 2.24
CA ALA A 130 19.09 10.53 2.34
C ALA A 130 20.21 10.95 3.32
N TYR A 131 20.38 10.23 4.42
CA TYR A 131 21.49 10.45 5.36
C TYR A 131 22.85 10.20 4.69
N LEU A 132 23.01 9.09 3.96
CA LEU A 132 24.24 8.79 3.22
C LEU A 132 24.52 9.83 2.12
N LEU A 133 23.48 10.23 1.38
CA LEU A 133 23.57 11.31 0.39
C LEU A 133 24.03 12.63 1.02
N ALA A 134 23.49 12.98 2.18
CA ALA A 134 23.89 14.20 2.89
C ALA A 134 25.37 14.17 3.29
N ILE A 135 25.89 13.01 3.75
CA ILE A 135 27.31 12.82 4.05
C ILE A 135 28.16 13.09 2.81
N VAL A 136 27.81 12.45 1.68
CA VAL A 136 28.56 12.58 0.41
C VAL A 136 28.54 14.02 -0.10
N LEU A 137 27.38 14.68 -0.06
CA LEU A 137 27.21 16.05 -0.59
C LEU A 137 27.90 17.11 0.27
N VAL A 138 27.98 16.90 1.59
CA VAL A 138 28.60 17.84 2.52
C VAL A 138 30.09 17.55 2.76
N GLY A 139 30.58 16.38 2.32
CA GLY A 139 31.98 15.96 2.48
C GLY A 139 32.35 15.62 3.92
N ALA A 140 31.40 15.06 4.68
CA ALA A 140 31.58 14.62 6.06
C ALA A 140 32.14 13.20 6.17
#